data_AF-A0A956R0D4-F1
#
_entry.id   AF-A0A956R0D4-F1
#
_cell.length_a   1.000
_cell.length_b   1.000
_cell.length_c   1.000
_cell.angle_alpha   90.00
_cell.angle_beta   90.00
_cell.angle_gamma   90.00
#
_symmetry.space_group_name_H-M   'P 1'
#
loop_
_entity.id
_entity.type
_entity.pdbx_description
1 polymer ?
#
loop_
_entity_poly.entity_id
_entity_poly.type
_entity_poly.pdbx_seq_one_letter_code
_entity_poly.pdbx_strand_id
1 'polypeptide(L)'
;MFRHSLPCSLALFVVAACGPGGLPGQDEVAGDQTDGAQTDEADTGTESSSSDTTTTTDGGTFVDDDGCFDGCDESFLCDLVTQDCPEGDKCIPEAGAISSSWDGSACIAVTGEGKIGEACESAGIDWGADNCGADSFCWMLEPPVEGSFSGICVPFCQENGQCAEGYSCEGFGTDLAYCVPTCDPFLQDCAEGFGCTFVEVGFMCIESEPAPNGVCNQFFTCNPGSLCIDQEFLVECPGDTCCAEFCDLDQGDGPCQAIDPNYACVPFYEEGQAPPELANLGVCILPA
;
A
#
# COMPACT_ATOMS: atom_id res chain seq x y z
N MET A 1 31.12 -11.91 -67.66
CA MET A 1 30.39 -12.55 -66.54
C MET A 1 31.22 -12.34 -65.28
N PHE A 2 31.09 -11.17 -64.65
CA PHE A 2 31.83 -10.80 -63.45
C PHE A 2 30.94 -11.10 -62.23
N ARG A 3 31.36 -12.09 -61.43
CA ARG A 3 30.90 -12.25 -60.05
C ARG A 3 31.50 -11.10 -59.23
N HIS A 4 30.66 -10.31 -58.57
CA HIS A 4 31.09 -9.46 -57.46
C HIS A 4 30.37 -9.92 -56.21
N SER A 5 31.18 -10.51 -55.33
CA SER A 5 30.97 -10.72 -53.91
C SER A 5 30.74 -9.39 -53.19
N LEU A 6 29.68 -9.30 -52.38
CA LEU A 6 29.58 -8.33 -51.29
C LEU A 6 29.55 -9.09 -49.95
N PRO A 7 30.28 -8.60 -48.93
CA PRO A 7 30.44 -9.28 -47.66
C PRO A 7 29.28 -9.04 -46.69
N CYS A 8 29.09 -10.05 -45.85
CA CYS A 8 28.34 -10.06 -44.61
C CYS A 8 28.86 -8.94 -43.68
N SER A 9 28.03 -7.94 -43.39
CA SER A 9 28.25 -7.00 -42.28
C SER A 9 27.37 -7.41 -41.12
N LEU A 10 28.02 -8.01 -40.13
CA LEU A 10 27.51 -8.28 -38.79
C LEU A 10 27.33 -6.94 -38.08
N ALA A 11 26.10 -6.48 -37.89
CA ALA A 11 25.80 -5.32 -37.05
C ALA A 11 25.46 -5.83 -35.64
N LEU A 12 26.45 -5.75 -34.76
CA LEU A 12 26.33 -5.95 -33.33
C LEU A 12 25.66 -4.70 -32.73
N PHE A 13 24.38 -4.78 -32.37
CA PHE A 13 23.71 -3.75 -31.58
C PHE A 13 23.97 -4.03 -30.09
N VAL A 14 24.79 -3.19 -29.48
CA VAL A 14 24.92 -3.06 -28.03
C VAL A 14 23.78 -2.15 -27.57
N VAL A 15 22.79 -2.70 -26.86
CA VAL A 15 21.80 -1.89 -26.15
C VAL A 15 22.41 -1.55 -24.80
N ALA A 16 22.70 -0.26 -24.60
CA ALA A 16 23.06 0.32 -23.33
C ALA A 16 21.78 0.48 -22.49
N ALA A 17 21.74 -0.16 -21.33
CA ALA A 17 20.71 0.05 -20.32
C ALA A 17 20.84 1.46 -19.73
N CYS A 18 19.75 2.24 -19.73
CA CYS A 18 19.59 3.42 -18.91
C CYS A 18 18.67 3.08 -17.74
N GLY A 19 19.19 3.09 -16.52
CA GLY A 19 18.40 3.12 -15.29
C GLY A 19 17.88 4.54 -14.99
N PRO A 20 16.92 4.69 -14.07
CA PRO A 20 16.35 5.99 -13.74
C PRO A 20 17.33 6.83 -12.93
N GLY A 21 17.87 7.87 -13.56
CA GLY A 21 18.60 8.95 -12.92
C GLY A 21 17.63 10.00 -12.38
N GLY A 22 17.82 10.38 -11.12
CA GLY A 22 16.98 11.32 -10.39
C GLY A 22 16.94 12.74 -10.96
N LEU A 23 15.84 13.43 -10.66
CA LEU A 23 15.63 14.85 -10.97
C LEU A 23 16.02 15.72 -9.75
N PRO A 24 16.82 16.78 -9.94
CA PRO A 24 16.98 17.82 -8.94
C PRO A 24 16.15 19.08 -9.28
N GLY A 25 15.50 19.62 -8.24
CA GLY A 25 15.36 21.06 -8.00
C GLY A 25 14.31 21.83 -8.80
N GLN A 26 13.28 22.32 -8.09
CA GLN A 26 12.65 23.59 -8.44
C GLN A 26 12.70 24.53 -7.24
N ASP A 27 13.43 25.62 -7.44
CA ASP A 27 13.51 26.82 -6.61
C ASP A 27 12.24 27.68 -6.74
N GLU A 28 11.92 28.34 -5.62
CA GLU A 28 11.32 29.67 -5.44
C GLU A 28 10.12 30.11 -6.30
N VAL A 29 8.99 30.35 -5.62
CA VAL A 29 8.09 31.47 -5.96
C VAL A 29 7.75 32.27 -4.70
N ALA A 30 8.16 33.54 -4.73
CA ALA A 30 7.86 34.56 -3.75
C ALA A 30 6.51 35.26 -4.01
N GLY A 31 5.79 35.54 -2.92
CA GLY A 31 4.97 36.73 -2.61
C GLY A 31 3.85 37.19 -3.57
N ASP A 32 2.64 37.40 -3.04
CA ASP A 32 2.09 38.77 -2.82
C ASP A 32 0.68 38.75 -2.15
N GLN A 33 0.52 39.66 -1.18
CA GLN A 33 -0.66 40.38 -0.66
C GLN A 33 -2.04 39.72 -0.47
N THR A 34 -2.63 39.89 0.71
CA THR A 34 -3.49 41.07 0.99
C THR A 34 -3.84 41.21 2.47
N ASP A 35 -3.73 42.46 2.93
CA ASP A 35 -4.00 42.98 4.25
C ASP A 35 -5.44 43.54 4.29
N GLY A 36 -6.18 43.30 5.38
CA GLY A 36 -7.58 43.69 5.53
C GLY A 36 -7.97 43.78 7.01
N ALA A 37 -8.00 45.01 7.51
CA ALA A 37 -8.07 45.40 8.91
C ALA A 37 -9.48 45.47 9.54
N GLN A 38 -9.47 45.70 10.87
CA GLN A 38 -10.51 46.23 11.79
C GLN A 38 -11.52 45.21 12.38
N THR A 39 -11.86 45.20 13.68
CA THR A 39 -11.82 46.25 14.74
C THR A 39 -11.83 45.67 16.16
N ASP A 40 -11.29 46.50 17.07
CA ASP A 40 -11.32 46.56 18.54
C ASP A 40 -12.50 45.98 19.32
N GLU A 41 -12.22 45.41 20.51
CA GLU A 41 -12.70 45.98 21.78
C GLU A 41 -11.67 45.75 22.91
N ALA A 42 -11.48 46.80 23.69
CA ALA A 42 -10.61 46.88 24.86
C ALA A 42 -11.40 46.53 26.13
N ASP A 43 -10.76 45.83 27.09
CA ASP A 43 -10.95 46.19 28.49
C ASP A 43 -9.67 45.98 29.32
N THR A 44 -9.49 46.96 30.19
CA THR A 44 -8.40 47.33 31.06
C THR A 44 -8.28 46.47 32.32
N GLY A 45 -7.04 46.26 32.77
CA GLY A 45 -6.75 45.65 34.07
C GLY A 45 -5.26 45.64 34.43
N THR A 46 -4.65 46.83 34.51
CA THR A 46 -3.31 47.04 35.09
C THR A 46 -3.40 47.01 36.61
N GLU A 47 -2.52 46.27 37.30
CA GLU A 47 -1.66 46.79 38.38
C GLU A 47 -0.46 45.86 38.62
N SER A 48 0.67 46.51 38.85
CA SER A 48 2.04 45.98 38.87
C SER A 48 2.69 46.35 40.19
N SER A 49 3.50 45.44 40.75
CA SER A 49 4.63 45.72 41.67
C SER A 49 5.37 44.39 41.90
N SER A 50 6.55 44.15 41.34
CA SER A 50 7.89 44.75 41.57
C SER A 50 8.79 43.84 42.41
N SER A 51 9.73 43.20 41.68
CA SER A 51 11.17 43.05 41.94
C SER A 51 11.73 42.30 43.16
N ASP A 52 12.37 41.17 42.81
CA ASP A 52 13.79 40.82 42.99
C ASP A 52 14.42 40.80 44.38
N THR A 53 15.09 39.68 44.71
CA THR A 53 16.56 39.61 44.93
C THR A 53 17.02 38.17 45.25
N THR A 54 17.79 37.56 44.32
CA THR A 54 18.96 36.65 44.40
C THR A 54 19.08 35.59 45.52
N THR A 55 19.59 34.35 45.35
CA THR A 55 20.88 33.92 44.73
C THR A 55 20.99 32.37 44.73
N THR A 56 21.44 31.80 43.60
CA THR A 56 22.51 30.77 43.43
C THR A 56 22.33 29.29 43.86
N THR A 57 22.16 28.46 42.82
CA THR A 57 22.82 27.17 42.48
C THR A 57 22.64 25.93 43.38
N ASP A 58 21.89 24.96 42.87
CA ASP A 58 22.39 23.61 42.57
C ASP A 58 21.51 22.94 41.48
N GLY A 59 22.13 22.11 40.64
CA GLY A 59 21.59 21.66 39.35
C GLY A 59 20.24 20.94 39.44
N GLY A 60 19.27 21.44 38.66
CA GLY A 60 17.98 20.80 38.46
C GLY A 60 17.54 20.97 37.01
N THR A 61 17.90 20.01 36.17
CA THR A 61 17.10 19.64 35.00
C THR A 61 15.82 19.01 35.54
N PHE A 62 14.72 19.77 35.51
CA PHE A 62 13.40 19.21 35.75
C PHE A 62 12.86 18.66 34.43
N VAL A 63 12.65 17.35 34.43
CA VAL A 63 12.11 16.50 33.38
C VAL A 63 10.63 16.24 33.70
N ASP A 64 9.79 16.39 32.66
CA ASP A 64 8.36 16.02 32.42
C ASP A 64 7.26 16.56 33.37
N ASP A 65 6.07 16.96 32.90
CA ASP A 65 5.01 16.25 32.15
C ASP A 65 4.72 16.97 30.80
N ASP A 66 4.76 16.27 29.67
CA ASP A 66 4.15 16.69 28.37
C ASP A 66 5.00 17.50 27.37
N GLY A 67 6.32 17.66 27.54
CA GLY A 67 7.15 18.52 26.67
C GLY A 67 8.57 18.00 26.46
N CYS A 68 8.71 16.86 25.78
CA CYS A 68 9.94 16.07 25.76
C CYS A 68 11.06 16.61 24.83
N PHE A 69 12.24 16.87 25.41
CA PHE A 69 13.55 16.81 24.75
C PHE A 69 14.56 16.25 25.78
N ASP A 70 15.28 15.21 25.35
CA ASP A 70 16.23 14.36 26.10
C ASP A 70 15.59 13.25 26.94
N GLY A 71 15.27 12.12 26.27
CA GLY A 71 14.80 10.89 26.92
C GLY A 71 13.38 10.44 26.57
N CYS A 72 12.84 10.83 25.41
CA CYS A 72 11.60 10.21 24.92
C CYS A 72 11.91 8.73 24.68
N ASP A 73 11.37 7.91 25.56
CA ASP A 73 11.57 6.47 25.63
C ASP A 73 11.22 5.85 24.28
N GLU A 74 12.02 4.89 23.82
CA GLU A 74 11.77 4.13 22.60
C GLU A 74 10.53 3.22 22.71
N SER A 75 9.74 3.37 23.78
CA SER A 75 8.53 2.63 24.08
C SER A 75 7.31 3.00 23.24
N PHE A 76 7.48 3.86 22.23
CA PHE A 76 6.50 3.95 21.14
C PHE A 76 6.78 2.97 20.01
N LEU A 77 7.97 2.37 19.87
CA LEU A 77 8.25 1.38 18.83
C LEU A 77 8.17 -0.03 19.42
N CYS A 78 7.35 -0.89 18.81
CA CYS A 78 7.21 -2.29 19.14
C CYS A 78 7.52 -3.17 17.93
N ASP A 79 7.87 -4.44 18.15
CA ASP A 79 8.14 -5.38 17.09
C ASP A 79 6.84 -6.09 16.68
N LEU A 80 6.44 -5.91 15.41
CA LEU A 80 5.18 -6.41 14.87
C LEU A 80 5.11 -7.94 14.81
N VAL A 81 6.25 -8.61 14.82
CA VAL A 81 6.35 -10.06 14.74
C VAL A 81 6.34 -10.67 16.13
N THR A 82 7.09 -10.10 17.07
CA THR A 82 7.19 -10.60 18.44
C THR A 82 6.09 -10.08 19.37
N GLN A 83 5.35 -9.04 18.95
CA GLN A 83 4.24 -8.43 19.69
C GLN A 83 4.63 -8.09 21.14
N ASP A 84 5.73 -7.35 21.32
CA ASP A 84 6.38 -7.06 22.60
C ASP A 84 5.74 -5.90 23.39
N CYS A 85 4.41 -5.82 23.33
CA CYS A 85 3.61 -4.82 24.05
C CYS A 85 3.22 -5.26 25.47
N PRO A 86 2.91 -4.30 26.37
CA PRO A 86 2.31 -4.60 27.67
C PRO A 86 1.03 -5.42 27.56
N GLU A 87 0.70 -6.15 28.63
CA GLU A 87 -0.55 -6.94 28.67
C GLU A 87 -1.77 -6.05 28.47
N GLY A 88 -2.59 -6.39 27.47
CA GLY A 88 -3.78 -5.63 27.08
C GLY A 88 -3.59 -4.75 25.84
N ASP A 89 -2.35 -4.60 25.38
CA ASP A 89 -2.01 -3.85 24.17
C ASP A 89 -1.52 -4.80 23.07
N LYS A 90 -1.63 -4.36 21.82
CA LYS A 90 -1.10 -5.04 20.63
C LYS A 90 -0.20 -4.11 19.85
N CYS A 91 0.81 -4.67 19.18
CA CYS A 91 1.71 -3.90 18.33
C CYS A 91 1.10 -3.78 16.93
N ILE A 92 0.88 -2.56 16.47
CA ILE A 92 0.31 -2.27 15.15
C ILE A 92 1.17 -1.29 14.38
N PRO A 93 1.15 -1.34 13.04
CA PRO A 93 1.87 -0.35 12.24
C PRO A 93 1.25 1.04 12.46
N GLU A 94 2.07 2.09 12.44
CA GLU A 94 1.63 3.50 12.41
C GLU A 94 2.46 4.32 11.42
N ALA A 95 1.96 5.50 11.05
CA ALA A 95 2.77 6.53 10.43
C ALA A 95 3.57 7.21 11.53
N GLY A 96 4.90 7.15 11.47
CA GLY A 96 5.72 7.86 12.43
C GLY A 96 5.43 9.35 12.38
N ALA A 97 5.54 10.05 13.50
CA ALA A 97 5.18 11.47 13.67
C ALA A 97 5.82 12.48 12.67
N ILE A 98 6.74 12.03 11.79
CA ILE A 98 7.49 12.83 10.83
C ILE A 98 7.16 12.43 9.37
N SER A 99 6.46 11.32 9.15
CA SER A 99 6.18 10.75 7.83
C SER A 99 4.68 10.48 7.66
N SER A 100 4.16 10.64 6.44
CA SER A 100 2.79 10.25 6.09
C SER A 100 2.74 8.85 5.47
N SER A 101 3.70 8.00 5.83
CA SER A 101 3.88 6.63 5.32
C SER A 101 3.96 5.68 6.50
N TRP A 102 3.57 4.43 6.31
CA TRP A 102 3.76 3.38 7.31
C TRP A 102 5.26 3.15 7.53
N ASP A 103 5.83 3.78 8.55
CA ASP A 103 7.27 3.70 8.86
C ASP A 103 7.55 3.56 10.36
N GLY A 104 6.49 3.42 11.17
CA GLY A 104 6.57 3.14 12.59
C GLY A 104 5.66 1.99 13.00
N SER A 105 5.73 1.65 14.28
CA SER A 105 4.84 0.73 14.97
C SER A 105 4.54 1.32 16.34
N ALA A 106 3.40 0.97 16.95
CA ALA A 106 3.05 1.39 18.29
C ALA A 106 2.22 0.35 19.05
N CYS A 107 2.40 0.32 20.38
CA CYS A 107 1.57 -0.47 21.28
C CYS A 107 0.25 0.26 21.55
N ILE A 108 -0.84 -0.30 21.06
CA ILE A 108 -2.18 0.26 21.21
C ILE A 108 -3.07 -0.71 21.97
N ALA A 109 -3.88 -0.18 22.89
CA ALA A 109 -4.82 -0.96 23.67
C ALA A 109 -5.78 -1.76 22.77
N VAL A 110 -5.95 -3.04 23.10
CA VAL A 110 -6.94 -3.90 22.43
C VAL A 110 -8.32 -3.47 22.90
N THR A 111 -9.05 -2.75 22.04
CA THR A 111 -10.40 -2.26 22.35
C THR A 111 -11.52 -3.08 21.71
N GLY A 112 -11.17 -3.95 20.76
CA GLY A 112 -12.12 -4.75 19.99
C GLY A 112 -11.99 -6.26 20.19
N GLU A 113 -12.97 -6.98 19.67
CA GLU A 113 -13.04 -8.45 19.66
C GLU A 113 -13.15 -9.02 18.23
N GLY A 114 -12.94 -8.16 17.21
CA GLY A 114 -13.02 -8.55 15.80
C GLY A 114 -12.04 -9.68 15.47
N LYS A 115 -12.52 -10.69 14.76
CA LYS A 115 -11.71 -11.85 14.38
C LYS A 115 -11.09 -11.65 13.02
N ILE A 116 -9.99 -12.36 12.77
CA ILE A 116 -9.36 -12.46 11.46
C ILE A 116 -10.41 -12.72 10.36
N GLY A 117 -10.39 -11.89 9.31
CA GLY A 117 -11.32 -11.91 8.18
C GLY A 117 -12.64 -11.19 8.40
N GLU A 118 -12.95 -10.72 9.61
CA GLU A 118 -14.13 -9.88 9.87
C GLU A 118 -13.86 -8.42 9.47
N ALA A 119 -14.91 -7.69 9.10
CA ALA A 119 -14.83 -6.27 8.80
C ALA A 119 -14.42 -5.49 10.06
N CYS A 120 -13.61 -4.45 9.87
CA CYS A 120 -13.08 -3.62 10.95
C CYS A 120 -13.18 -2.13 10.64
N GLU A 121 -13.09 -1.35 11.71
CA GLU A 121 -12.97 0.10 11.67
C GLU A 121 -11.65 0.50 12.34
N SER A 122 -10.96 1.48 11.74
CA SER A 122 -9.70 2.04 12.24
C SER A 122 -9.78 3.56 12.36
N ALA A 123 -9.10 4.09 13.37
CA ALA A 123 -8.90 5.51 13.60
C ALA A 123 -7.86 6.14 12.64
N GLY A 124 -7.31 5.34 11.72
CA GLY A 124 -6.35 5.80 10.73
C GLY A 124 -4.90 5.56 11.11
N ILE A 125 -4.02 5.79 10.15
CA ILE A 125 -2.59 5.53 10.23
C ILE A 125 -1.87 6.33 11.34
N ASP A 126 -2.40 7.50 11.72
CA ASP A 126 -1.82 8.40 12.72
C ASP A 126 -2.06 7.92 14.17
N TRP A 127 -3.05 7.05 14.39
CA TRP A 127 -3.41 6.56 15.72
C TRP A 127 -3.38 5.03 15.81
N GLY A 128 -3.46 4.35 14.67
CA GLY A 128 -3.48 2.90 14.50
C GLY A 128 -4.69 2.17 15.13
N ALA A 129 -5.34 2.76 16.13
CA ALA A 129 -6.39 2.12 16.92
C ALA A 129 -7.51 1.55 16.05
N ASP A 130 -7.88 0.30 16.31
CA ASP A 130 -8.91 -0.41 15.57
C ASP A 130 -9.76 -1.30 16.49
N ASN A 131 -10.83 -1.88 15.92
CA ASN A 131 -11.74 -2.79 16.61
C ASN A 131 -11.45 -4.30 16.39
N CYS A 132 -10.27 -4.66 15.88
CA CYS A 132 -9.79 -6.03 15.81
C CYS A 132 -9.25 -6.51 17.16
N GLY A 133 -9.26 -7.83 17.36
CA GLY A 133 -8.76 -8.49 18.56
C GLY A 133 -7.25 -8.37 18.74
N ALA A 134 -6.73 -9.04 19.77
CA ALA A 134 -5.31 -8.98 20.15
C ALA A 134 -4.36 -9.64 19.14
N ASP A 135 -4.86 -10.50 18.26
CA ASP A 135 -4.10 -11.30 17.29
C ASP A 135 -4.19 -10.77 15.86
N SER A 136 -4.82 -9.60 15.68
CA SER A 136 -5.07 -9.00 14.38
C SER A 136 -5.09 -7.48 14.47
N PHE A 137 -4.92 -6.83 13.33
CA PHE A 137 -5.13 -5.39 13.20
C PHE A 137 -5.96 -5.10 11.95
N CYS A 138 -6.51 -3.89 11.89
CA CYS A 138 -7.34 -3.49 10.77
C CYS A 138 -6.48 -3.07 9.58
N TRP A 139 -6.46 -3.93 8.57
CA TRP A 139 -5.87 -3.62 7.27
C TRP A 139 -6.83 -2.70 6.52
N MET A 140 -6.52 -1.40 6.57
CA MET A 140 -7.31 -0.33 5.97
C MET A 140 -7.18 -0.39 4.46
N LEU A 141 -8.28 -0.72 3.80
CA LEU A 141 -8.32 -0.85 2.34
C LEU A 141 -9.05 0.31 1.68
N GLU A 142 -9.90 1.05 2.42
CA GLU A 142 -10.73 2.12 1.88
C GLU A 142 -10.32 3.52 2.41
N PRO A 143 -10.50 4.59 1.61
CA PRO A 143 -10.40 5.96 2.11
C PRO A 143 -11.47 6.25 3.17
N PRO A 144 -11.19 7.11 4.16
CA PRO A 144 -12.06 7.24 5.33
C PRO A 144 -13.41 7.86 4.97
N VAL A 145 -14.48 7.26 5.48
CA VAL A 145 -15.85 7.82 5.42
C VAL A 145 -16.19 8.37 6.79
N GLU A 146 -16.56 9.66 6.86
CA GLU A 146 -16.85 10.38 8.11
C GLU A 146 -15.72 10.36 9.17
N GLY A 147 -14.47 10.10 8.75
CA GLY A 147 -13.29 10.10 9.62
C GLY A 147 -12.96 8.73 10.25
N SER A 148 -13.64 7.67 9.84
CA SER A 148 -13.29 6.28 10.16
C SER A 148 -12.81 5.55 8.90
N PHE A 149 -11.76 4.74 9.02
CA PHE A 149 -11.28 3.88 7.95
C PHE A 149 -11.91 2.50 8.08
N SER A 150 -12.37 1.93 6.98
CA SER A 150 -12.91 0.56 6.90
C SER A 150 -11.88 -0.42 6.34
N GLY A 151 -11.95 -1.66 6.80
CA GLY A 151 -11.04 -2.70 6.34
C GLY A 151 -11.45 -4.09 6.81
N ILE A 152 -10.47 -4.98 6.85
CA ILE A 152 -10.60 -6.33 7.40
C ILE A 152 -9.54 -6.58 8.47
N CYS A 153 -9.90 -7.35 9.49
CA CYS A 153 -8.93 -7.79 10.49
C CYS A 153 -7.99 -8.82 9.86
N VAL A 154 -6.69 -8.53 9.85
CA VAL A 154 -5.67 -9.43 9.32
C VAL A 154 -4.69 -9.84 10.42
N PRO A 155 -4.14 -11.07 10.38
CA PRO A 155 -3.18 -11.50 11.37
C PRO A 155 -1.81 -10.84 11.19
N PHE A 156 -1.02 -10.85 12.26
CA PHE A 156 0.42 -10.52 12.19
C PHE A 156 1.22 -11.67 11.59
N CYS A 157 2.36 -11.36 10.98
CA CYS A 157 3.29 -12.39 10.53
C CYS A 157 3.90 -13.16 11.70
N GLN A 158 4.16 -14.44 11.50
CA GLN A 158 4.90 -15.27 12.47
C GLN A 158 6.42 -15.01 12.36
N GLU A 159 7.19 -15.36 13.40
CA GLU A 159 8.66 -15.20 13.46
C GLU A 159 9.43 -15.78 12.26
N ASN A 160 8.87 -16.79 11.60
CA ASN A 160 9.46 -17.41 10.42
C ASN A 160 9.11 -16.70 9.10
N GLY A 161 8.45 -15.53 9.16
CA GLY A 161 7.97 -14.80 7.99
C GLY A 161 6.82 -15.50 7.27
N GLN A 162 6.02 -16.29 7.99
CA GLN A 162 4.89 -17.03 7.42
C GLN A 162 3.58 -16.59 8.03
N CYS A 163 2.51 -16.81 7.26
CA CYS A 163 1.14 -16.63 7.68
C CYS A 163 0.40 -17.97 7.66
N ALA A 164 -0.81 -18.00 8.22
CA ALA A 164 -1.70 -19.14 8.06
C ALA A 164 -2.05 -19.35 6.57
N GLU A 165 -2.51 -20.56 6.23
CA GLU A 165 -3.00 -20.85 4.87
C GLU A 165 -4.07 -19.82 4.47
N GLY A 166 -3.99 -19.33 3.23
CA GLY A 166 -4.85 -18.25 2.73
C GLY A 166 -4.31 -16.83 2.99
N TYR A 167 -3.09 -16.69 3.51
CA TYR A 167 -2.44 -15.41 3.72
C TYR A 167 -0.95 -15.42 3.30
N SER A 168 -0.47 -14.28 2.81
CA SER A 168 0.95 -14.03 2.51
C SER A 168 1.51 -13.02 3.51
N CYS A 169 2.73 -13.24 3.99
CA CYS A 169 3.40 -12.27 4.86
C CYS A 169 4.01 -11.17 3.98
N GLU A 170 3.41 -9.99 4.03
CA GLU A 170 3.85 -8.81 3.30
C GLU A 170 4.46 -7.79 4.24
N GLY A 171 5.40 -7.00 3.73
CA GLY A 171 6.02 -5.94 4.49
C GLY A 171 6.23 -4.66 3.72
N PHE A 172 5.97 -3.54 4.40
CA PHE A 172 6.39 -2.21 3.93
C PHE A 172 7.71 -1.84 4.61
N GLY A 173 8.80 -1.78 3.83
CA GLY A 173 10.12 -1.44 4.38
C GLY A 173 10.76 -2.58 5.17
N THR A 174 11.57 -2.26 6.18
CA THR A 174 12.44 -3.25 6.85
C THR A 174 11.79 -3.99 8.01
N ASP A 175 10.68 -3.48 8.57
CA ASP A 175 10.18 -3.96 9.88
C ASP A 175 8.65 -4.10 9.96
N LEU A 176 7.90 -3.71 8.92
CA LEU A 176 6.46 -3.94 8.86
C LEU A 176 6.20 -5.33 8.30
N ALA A 177 5.48 -6.19 9.03
CA ALA A 177 5.17 -7.54 8.58
C ALA A 177 3.74 -7.95 8.99
N TYR A 178 2.84 -8.05 8.02
CA TYR A 178 1.46 -8.47 8.25
C TYR A 178 0.97 -9.45 7.19
N CYS A 179 -0.06 -10.21 7.54
CA CYS A 179 -0.60 -11.26 6.70
C CYS A 179 -1.71 -10.71 5.80
N VAL A 180 -1.45 -10.51 4.51
CA VAL A 180 -2.48 -10.10 3.55
C VAL A 180 -3.23 -11.33 3.03
N PRO A 181 -4.57 -11.32 2.94
CA PRO A 181 -5.30 -12.46 2.41
C PRO A 181 -4.93 -12.70 0.95
N THR A 182 -4.51 -13.93 0.67
CA THR A 182 -4.37 -14.44 -0.70
C THR A 182 -5.72 -14.93 -1.20
N CYS A 183 -5.88 -14.97 -2.51
CA CYS A 183 -7.15 -15.35 -3.14
C CYS A 183 -6.93 -16.15 -4.42
N ASP A 184 -7.95 -16.87 -4.84
CA ASP A 184 -7.98 -17.59 -6.11
C ASP A 184 -8.58 -16.69 -7.21
N PRO A 185 -7.84 -16.39 -8.30
CA PRO A 185 -8.31 -15.50 -9.36
C PRO A 185 -9.50 -16.06 -10.16
N PHE A 186 -9.77 -17.36 -10.12
CA PHE A 186 -10.95 -17.96 -10.71
C PHE A 186 -12.17 -17.91 -9.79
N LEU A 187 -11.97 -18.09 -8.48
CA LEU A 187 -13.07 -18.13 -7.51
C LEU A 187 -13.50 -16.74 -7.03
N GLN A 188 -12.59 -15.75 -7.05
CA GLN A 188 -12.83 -14.42 -6.51
C GLN A 188 -13.35 -14.48 -5.07
N ASP A 189 -12.68 -15.25 -4.23
CA ASP A 189 -13.07 -15.59 -2.85
C ASP A 189 -12.74 -14.51 -1.81
N CYS A 190 -12.75 -13.24 -2.25
CA CYS A 190 -12.58 -12.08 -1.39
C CYS A 190 -13.90 -11.66 -0.73
N ALA A 191 -13.80 -10.92 0.38
CA ALA A 191 -14.97 -10.34 1.05
C ALA A 191 -15.70 -9.32 0.15
N GLU A 192 -16.95 -9.00 0.48
CA GLU A 192 -17.74 -8.01 -0.27
C GLU A 192 -17.01 -6.65 -0.34
N GLY A 193 -16.95 -6.05 -1.53
CA GLY A 193 -16.16 -4.82 -1.79
C GLY A 193 -14.73 -5.08 -2.31
N PHE A 194 -14.25 -6.32 -2.25
CA PHE A 194 -12.89 -6.70 -2.62
C PHE A 194 -12.85 -7.60 -3.85
N GLY A 195 -11.78 -7.49 -4.63
CA GLY A 195 -11.48 -8.33 -5.79
C GLY A 195 -10.13 -8.99 -5.66
N CYS A 196 -10.00 -10.20 -6.22
CA CYS A 196 -8.74 -10.90 -6.27
C CYS A 196 -7.89 -10.38 -7.43
N THR A 197 -6.84 -9.63 -7.11
CA THR A 197 -5.95 -9.00 -8.09
C THR A 197 -4.52 -9.45 -7.89
N PHE A 198 -3.79 -9.57 -9.01
CA PHE A 198 -2.36 -9.77 -8.99
C PHE A 198 -1.63 -8.46 -8.68
N VAL A 199 -0.81 -8.47 -7.65
CA VAL A 199 -0.03 -7.34 -7.13
C VAL A 199 1.40 -7.84 -6.93
N GLU A 200 2.30 -7.48 -7.86
CA GLU A 200 3.76 -7.75 -7.95
C GLU A 200 4.27 -9.14 -7.47
N VAL A 201 3.99 -9.51 -6.23
CA VAL A 201 4.34 -10.72 -5.51
C VAL A 201 3.29 -11.84 -5.58
N GLY A 202 2.01 -11.55 -5.86
CA GLY A 202 0.97 -12.58 -5.88
C GLY A 202 -0.47 -12.08 -5.99
N PHE A 203 -1.42 -12.99 -5.84
CA PHE A 203 -2.86 -12.69 -5.82
C PHE A 203 -3.32 -12.32 -4.41
N MET A 204 -3.86 -11.11 -4.25
CA MET A 204 -4.32 -10.59 -2.97
C MET A 204 -5.71 -9.95 -3.09
N CYS A 205 -6.47 -10.01 -2.01
CA CYS A 205 -7.74 -9.30 -1.91
C CYS A 205 -7.49 -7.81 -1.69
N ILE A 206 -7.81 -7.01 -2.70
CA ILE A 206 -7.71 -5.55 -2.65
C ILE A 206 -9.07 -4.93 -2.99
N GLU A 207 -9.26 -3.67 -2.62
CA GLU A 207 -10.48 -2.94 -2.94
C GLU A 207 -10.69 -2.98 -4.46
N SER A 208 -11.88 -3.41 -4.85
CA SER A 208 -12.23 -3.54 -6.25
C SER A 208 -13.22 -2.45 -6.62
N GLU A 209 -12.68 -1.37 -7.17
CA GLU A 209 -13.49 -0.36 -7.86
C GLU A 209 -13.54 -0.66 -9.36
N PRO A 210 -14.73 -0.64 -10.00
CA PRO A 210 -14.83 -0.91 -11.42
C PRO A 210 -14.08 0.15 -12.24
N ALA A 211 -13.03 -0.28 -12.95
CA ALA A 211 -12.28 0.53 -13.91
C ALA A 211 -13.20 1.28 -14.91
N PRO A 212 -13.27 2.62 -14.87
CA PRO A 212 -14.11 3.38 -15.78
C PRO A 212 -13.70 3.16 -17.23
N ASN A 213 -14.64 2.66 -18.05
CA ASN A 213 -14.40 2.28 -19.45
C ASN A 213 -13.28 1.25 -19.65
N GLY A 214 -12.95 0.46 -18.63
CA GLY A 214 -11.90 -0.56 -18.68
C GLY A 214 -10.47 0.01 -18.65
N VAL A 215 -10.28 1.32 -18.43
CA VAL A 215 -8.96 1.92 -18.21
C VAL A 215 -8.58 1.74 -16.74
N CYS A 216 -7.38 1.24 -16.49
CA CYS A 216 -6.84 0.99 -15.16
C CYS A 216 -5.54 1.77 -14.94
N ASN A 217 -5.12 1.87 -13.69
CA ASN A 217 -3.80 2.38 -13.28
C ASN A 217 -3.52 1.90 -11.84
N GLN A 218 -2.46 2.40 -11.19
CA GLN A 218 -2.14 2.04 -9.80
C GLN A 218 -3.26 2.34 -8.78
N PHE A 219 -4.22 3.22 -9.11
CA PHE A 219 -5.31 3.66 -8.24
C PHE A 219 -6.68 3.07 -8.60
N PHE A 220 -6.87 2.66 -9.85
CA PHE A 220 -8.10 2.02 -10.31
C PHE A 220 -7.80 0.57 -10.65
N THR A 221 -8.15 -0.30 -9.72
CA THR A 221 -8.09 -1.75 -9.92
C THR A 221 -9.06 -2.16 -11.03
N CYS A 222 -8.73 -3.22 -11.75
CA CYS A 222 -9.68 -3.84 -12.65
C CYS A 222 -10.82 -4.53 -11.87
N ASN A 223 -11.91 -4.85 -12.56
CA ASN A 223 -12.95 -5.69 -11.98
C ASN A 223 -12.35 -7.01 -11.44
N PRO A 224 -13.00 -7.65 -10.44
CA PRO A 224 -12.58 -8.94 -9.93
C PRO A 224 -12.43 -9.94 -11.09
N GLY A 225 -11.28 -10.62 -11.16
CA GLY A 225 -10.97 -11.56 -12.25
C GLY A 225 -10.29 -10.92 -13.46
N SER A 226 -9.74 -9.71 -13.32
CA SER A 226 -9.01 -9.02 -14.38
C SER A 226 -7.68 -8.43 -13.91
N LEU A 227 -6.76 -8.25 -14.86
CA LEU A 227 -5.44 -7.68 -14.68
C LEU A 227 -5.31 -6.37 -15.47
N CYS A 228 -4.62 -5.39 -14.90
CA CYS A 228 -4.24 -4.18 -15.63
C CYS A 228 -3.02 -4.45 -16.52
N ILE A 229 -3.16 -4.30 -17.84
CA ILE A 229 -2.11 -4.61 -18.81
C ILE A 229 -1.93 -3.48 -19.83
N ASP A 230 -0.74 -3.40 -20.43
CA ASP A 230 -0.40 -2.40 -21.44
C ASP A 230 -1.27 -2.54 -22.70
N GLN A 231 -1.62 -1.40 -23.30
CA GLN A 231 -2.45 -1.31 -24.50
C GLN A 231 -1.93 -2.13 -25.68
N GLU A 232 -0.64 -2.45 -25.74
CA GLU A 232 -0.04 -3.22 -26.84
C GLU A 232 -0.49 -4.68 -26.91
N PHE A 233 -1.00 -5.21 -25.79
CA PHE A 233 -1.53 -6.57 -25.71
C PHE A 233 -3.04 -6.65 -26.00
N LEU A 234 -3.68 -5.51 -26.28
CA LEU A 234 -5.13 -5.40 -26.44
C LEU A 234 -5.50 -4.86 -27.82
N VAL A 235 -6.67 -5.26 -28.34
CA VAL A 235 -7.17 -4.75 -29.64
C VAL A 235 -7.64 -3.31 -29.51
N GLU A 236 -8.38 -3.01 -28.45
CA GLU A 236 -8.84 -1.68 -28.11
C GLU A 236 -8.53 -1.40 -26.64
N CYS A 237 -7.75 -0.35 -26.39
CA CYS A 237 -7.54 0.19 -25.06
C CYS A 237 -7.62 1.73 -25.13
N PRO A 238 -8.61 2.36 -24.48
CA PRO A 238 -8.76 3.81 -24.52
C PRO A 238 -7.71 4.60 -23.71
N GLY A 239 -6.85 3.91 -22.94
CA GLY A 239 -5.74 4.49 -22.18
C GLY A 239 -4.39 3.83 -22.50
N ASP A 240 -3.38 4.10 -21.68
CA ASP A 240 -2.07 3.43 -21.80
C ASP A 240 -2.11 1.98 -21.28
N THR A 241 -2.97 1.73 -20.28
CA THR A 241 -3.23 0.41 -19.70
C THR A 241 -4.74 0.19 -19.56
N CYS A 242 -5.18 -1.05 -19.78
CA CYS A 242 -6.58 -1.45 -19.66
C CYS A 242 -6.72 -2.84 -19.05
N CYS A 243 -7.93 -3.17 -18.63
CA CYS A 243 -8.24 -4.45 -18.00
C CYS A 243 -8.34 -5.59 -19.01
N ALA A 244 -7.61 -6.67 -18.73
CA ALA A 244 -7.72 -7.95 -19.41
C ALA A 244 -8.23 -9.02 -18.45
N GLU A 245 -9.19 -9.83 -18.90
CA GLU A 245 -9.77 -10.89 -18.07
C GLU A 245 -8.79 -12.08 -17.93
N PHE A 246 -8.75 -12.67 -16.74
CA PHE A 246 -8.12 -13.99 -16.57
C PHE A 246 -8.92 -15.06 -17.30
N CYS A 247 -8.23 -16.10 -17.75
CA CYS A 247 -8.83 -17.24 -18.43
C CYS A 247 -8.21 -18.55 -17.97
N ASP A 248 -8.97 -19.62 -18.12
CA ASP A 248 -8.54 -20.98 -17.81
C ASP A 248 -7.98 -21.64 -19.08
N LEU A 249 -6.69 -21.94 -19.09
CA LEU A 249 -5.98 -22.55 -20.21
C LEU A 249 -6.61 -23.89 -20.64
N ASP A 250 -7.26 -24.62 -19.73
CA ASP A 250 -7.92 -25.89 -20.04
C ASP A 250 -9.22 -25.69 -20.86
N GLN A 251 -9.76 -24.47 -20.91
CA GLN A 251 -10.92 -24.11 -21.71
C GLN A 251 -10.53 -23.62 -23.13
N GLY A 252 -9.24 -23.46 -23.40
CA GLY A 252 -8.70 -22.95 -24.65
C GLY A 252 -9.07 -21.49 -24.93
N ASP A 253 -8.95 -21.06 -26.19
CA ASP A 253 -9.13 -19.65 -26.57
C ASP A 253 -10.60 -19.20 -26.63
N GLY A 254 -11.55 -20.13 -26.56
CA GLY A 254 -12.99 -19.86 -26.77
C GLY A 254 -13.55 -18.74 -25.88
N PRO A 255 -13.30 -18.75 -24.55
CA PRO A 255 -13.72 -17.66 -23.66
C PRO A 255 -13.14 -16.30 -24.07
N CYS A 256 -11.85 -16.22 -24.38
CA CYS A 256 -11.23 -14.97 -24.81
C CYS A 256 -11.74 -14.49 -26.18
N GLN A 257 -11.99 -15.41 -27.10
CA GLN A 257 -12.56 -15.11 -28.41
C GLN A 257 -14.01 -14.62 -28.37
N ALA A 258 -14.72 -14.86 -27.25
CA ALA A 258 -16.03 -14.28 -27.01
C ALA A 258 -15.95 -12.79 -26.62
N ILE A 259 -14.81 -12.34 -26.09
CA ILE A 259 -14.51 -10.93 -25.78
C ILE A 259 -14.08 -10.22 -27.06
N ASP A 260 -13.02 -10.72 -27.71
CA ASP A 260 -12.56 -10.26 -29.02
C ASP A 260 -12.04 -11.45 -29.84
N PRO A 261 -12.42 -11.60 -31.11
CA PRO A 261 -12.01 -12.74 -31.94
C PRO A 261 -10.50 -12.87 -32.18
N ASN A 262 -9.71 -11.83 -31.89
CA ASN A 262 -8.25 -11.86 -32.01
C ASN A 262 -7.54 -12.23 -30.70
N TYR A 263 -8.25 -12.35 -29.58
CA TYR A 263 -7.67 -12.77 -28.32
C TYR A 263 -7.46 -14.29 -28.25
N ALA A 264 -6.45 -14.66 -27.49
CA ALA A 264 -6.13 -16.02 -27.10
C ALA A 264 -5.98 -16.08 -25.58
N CYS A 265 -6.15 -17.28 -25.01
CA CYS A 265 -5.86 -17.49 -23.59
C CYS A 265 -4.35 -17.76 -23.46
N VAL A 266 -3.58 -16.73 -23.15
CA VAL A 266 -2.11 -16.81 -23.08
C VAL A 266 -1.69 -17.13 -21.64
N PRO A 267 -0.75 -18.07 -21.41
CA PRO A 267 -0.29 -18.37 -20.05
C PRO A 267 0.18 -17.13 -19.30
N PHE A 268 -0.31 -16.97 -18.07
CA PHE A 268 0.04 -15.82 -17.22
C PHE A 268 1.47 -15.95 -16.69
N TYR A 269 1.87 -17.15 -16.27
CA TYR A 269 3.22 -17.44 -15.80
C TYR A 269 4.10 -17.98 -16.93
N GLU A 270 5.41 -17.68 -16.84
CA GLU A 270 6.41 -18.35 -17.67
C GLU A 270 6.45 -19.87 -17.40
N GLU A 271 6.95 -20.63 -18.37
CA GLU A 271 7.03 -22.08 -18.29
C GLU A 271 7.79 -22.54 -17.02
N GLY A 272 7.09 -23.28 -16.15
CA GLY A 272 7.64 -23.80 -14.90
C GLY A 272 7.73 -22.80 -13.75
N GLN A 273 7.20 -21.59 -13.89
CA GLN A 273 7.13 -20.59 -12.82
C GLN A 273 5.78 -20.56 -12.09
N ALA A 274 4.73 -21.13 -12.69
CA ALA A 274 3.40 -21.16 -12.08
C ALA A 274 3.39 -21.99 -10.79
N PRO A 275 2.77 -21.48 -9.70
CA PRO A 275 2.34 -22.33 -8.59
C PRO A 275 1.44 -23.47 -9.10
N PRO A 276 1.50 -24.68 -8.52
CA PRO A 276 0.73 -25.83 -9.00
C PRO A 276 -0.77 -25.57 -9.16
N GLU A 277 -1.36 -24.78 -8.25
CA GLU A 277 -2.76 -24.40 -8.22
C GLU A 277 -3.14 -23.34 -9.27
N LEU A 278 -2.16 -22.62 -9.83
CA LEU A 278 -2.36 -21.60 -10.88
C LEU A 278 -1.73 -22.01 -12.22
N ALA A 279 -1.41 -23.29 -12.40
CA ALA A 279 -0.75 -23.79 -13.61
C ALA A 279 -1.60 -23.61 -14.89
N ASN A 280 -2.93 -23.53 -14.75
CA ASN A 280 -3.87 -23.29 -15.83
C ASN A 280 -4.29 -21.81 -15.95
N LEU A 281 -3.66 -20.89 -15.21
CA LEU A 281 -3.99 -19.48 -15.28
C LEU A 281 -3.42 -18.83 -16.55
N GLY A 282 -4.30 -18.19 -17.30
CA GLY A 282 -3.97 -17.36 -18.44
C GLY A 282 -4.63 -15.98 -18.37
N VAL A 283 -4.31 -15.15 -19.35
CA VAL A 283 -4.92 -13.82 -19.56
C VAL A 283 -5.39 -13.71 -21.01
N CYS A 284 -6.57 -13.14 -21.21
CA CYS A 284 -7.12 -12.87 -22.53
C CYS A 284 -6.44 -11.65 -23.18
N ILE A 285 -5.48 -11.92 -24.07
CA ILE A 285 -4.71 -10.89 -24.79
C ILE A 285 -4.46 -11.29 -26.24
N LEU A 286 -3.92 -10.35 -27.02
CA LEU A 286 -3.34 -10.65 -28.33
C LEU A 286 -2.21 -11.67 -28.18
N PRO A 287 -2.25 -12.78 -28.93
CA PRO A 287 -1.12 -13.72 -28.97
C PRO A 287 0.11 -13.07 -29.63
N ALA A 288 1.29 -13.39 -29.13
CA ALA A 288 2.58 -12.92 -29.65
C ALA A 288 2.92 -13.44 -31.06
#